data_AF-A0A6C1P696-F1
#
_entry.id   AF-A0A6C1P696-F1
#
_cell.length_a   1.000
_cell.length_b   1.000
_cell.length_c   1.000
_cell.angle_alpha   90.00
_cell.angle_beta   90.00
_cell.angle_gamma   90.00
#
_symmetry.space_group_name_H-M   'P 1'
#
loop_
_entity.id
_entity.type
_entity.pdbx_description
1 polymer ?
#
loop_
_entity_poly.entity_id
_entity_poly.type
_entity_poly.pdbx_seq_one_letter_code
_entity_poly.pdbx_strand_id
1 'polypeptide(L)'
;MKYTYIYNLNDGTEQSFEINLEPDTLKLISRPHDDLPEWTRLDHMQCSNCPLRIEDQPHCPVAANIVDIADFFKNRHSYDDVQVTVVTESRTYSKKTSLQNGISSLMGLYMVTSGCPVMDKLRPLVHTHLPFASLEESMFRIVSMYLLAQYYRFRKGDNPDWELHGLSDLFEDISTVNRAFANRLLSIVSKDANLNALIILNCVADMGKMAFESEDMDELEYLFSAHMNPKITV
;
A
#
# COMPACT_ATOMS: atom_id res chain seq x y z
N MET A 1 -5.72 16.29 3.88
CA MET A 1 -5.66 15.71 2.51
C MET A 1 -6.80 14.72 2.34
N LYS A 2 -7.52 14.74 1.21
CA LYS A 2 -8.70 13.88 0.98
C LYS A 2 -8.58 13.03 -0.29
N TYR A 3 -8.99 11.77 -0.20
CA TYR A 3 -9.22 10.86 -1.31
C TYR A 3 -10.66 10.35 -1.29
N THR A 4 -11.30 10.26 -2.45
CA THR A 4 -12.60 9.63 -2.59
C THR A 4 -12.52 8.54 -3.66
N TYR A 5 -12.75 7.30 -3.24
CA TYR A 5 -12.89 6.16 -4.12
C TYR A 5 -14.36 5.90 -4.39
N ILE A 6 -14.73 5.71 -5.65
CA ILE A 6 -16.10 5.42 -6.08
C ILE A 6 -16.06 4.16 -6.95
N TYR A 7 -16.78 3.13 -6.52
CA TYR A 7 -16.90 1.84 -7.19
C TYR A 7 -18.29 1.74 -7.81
N ASN A 8 -18.34 1.62 -9.13
CA ASN A 8 -19.56 1.36 -9.89
C ASN A 8 -19.53 -0.09 -10.38
N LEU A 9 -20.33 -0.94 -9.76
CA LEU A 9 -20.38 -2.36 -10.06
C LEU A 9 -21.42 -2.66 -11.14
N ASN A 10 -21.24 -3.78 -11.84
CA ASN A 10 -22.14 -4.20 -12.92
C ASN A 10 -23.59 -4.48 -12.47
N ASP A 11 -23.80 -4.76 -11.18
CA ASP A 11 -25.13 -4.96 -10.59
C ASP A 11 -25.87 -3.63 -10.34
N GLY A 12 -25.27 -2.49 -10.70
CA GLY A 12 -25.80 -1.15 -10.47
C GLY A 12 -25.50 -0.59 -9.09
N THR A 13 -24.81 -1.35 -8.22
CA THR A 13 -24.37 -0.84 -6.92
C THR A 13 -23.29 0.21 -7.12
N GLU A 14 -23.49 1.38 -6.51
CA GLU A 14 -22.45 2.37 -6.30
C GLU A 14 -22.01 2.33 -4.83
N GLN A 15 -20.70 2.31 -4.58
CA GLN A 15 -20.15 2.42 -3.25
C GLN A 15 -19.00 3.43 -3.24
N SER A 16 -19.00 4.33 -2.27
CA SER A 16 -17.91 5.27 -2.07
C SER A 16 -17.18 5.05 -0.75
N PHE A 17 -15.88 5.31 -0.76
CA PHE A 17 -15.02 5.33 0.43
C PHE A 17 -14.26 6.65 0.45
N GLU A 18 -14.41 7.39 1.54
CA GLU A 18 -13.66 8.63 1.76
C GLU A 18 -12.52 8.39 2.75
N ILE A 19 -11.31 8.79 2.36
CA ILE A 19 -10.11 8.72 3.17
C ILE A 19 -9.67 10.16 3.47
N ASN A 20 -9.60 10.49 4.75
CA ASN A 20 -9.14 11.79 5.22
C ASN A 20 -7.84 11.60 5.97
N LEU A 21 -6.81 12.35 5.58
CA LEU A 21 -5.49 12.30 6.19
C LEU A 21 -5.12 13.65 6.78
N GLU A 22 -4.44 13.61 7.92
CA GLU A 22 -3.80 14.77 8.53
C GLU A 22 -2.81 15.40 7.55
N PRO A 23 -2.92 16.70 7.19
CA PRO A 23 -2.10 17.32 6.14
C PRO A 23 -0.59 17.17 6.34
N ASP A 24 -0.11 17.33 7.57
CA ASP A 24 1.33 17.38 7.85
C ASP A 24 1.96 16.02 8.12
N THR A 25 1.15 15.05 8.56
CA THR A 25 1.64 13.72 8.96
C THR A 25 1.22 12.61 8.02
N LEU A 26 0.22 12.86 7.17
CA LEU A 26 -0.45 11.89 6.29
C LEU A 26 -1.06 10.70 7.05
N LYS A 27 -1.22 10.79 8.37
CA LYS A 27 -1.90 9.78 9.17
C LYS A 27 -3.39 9.79 8.86
N LEU A 28 -3.98 8.61 8.85
CA LEU A 28 -5.42 8.46 8.70
C LEU A 28 -6.16 9.15 9.86
N ILE A 29 -7.15 9.97 9.52
CA ILE A 29 -8.14 10.47 10.47
C ILE A 29 -9.20 9.38 10.59
N SER A 30 -8.92 8.42 11.48
CA SER A 30 -9.78 7.26 11.71
C SER A 30 -11.14 7.68 12.25
N ARG A 31 -12.19 7.02 11.76
CA ARG A 31 -13.50 7.09 12.39
C ARG A 31 -13.53 6.10 13.56
N PRO A 32 -14.01 6.50 14.74
CA PRO A 32 -14.20 5.55 15.82
C PRO A 32 -15.22 4.50 15.40
N HIS A 33 -14.89 3.23 15.61
CA HIS A 33 -15.85 2.12 15.60
C HIS A 33 -16.18 1.81 17.05
N ASP A 34 -17.47 1.85 17.42
CA ASP A 34 -17.91 1.55 18.78
C ASP A 34 -17.66 0.08 19.15
N ASP A 35 -17.82 -0.84 18.18
CA ASP A 35 -17.53 -2.27 18.32
C ASP A 35 -16.68 -2.77 17.15
N LEU A 36 -15.41 -3.06 17.42
CA LEU A 36 -14.51 -3.67 16.44
C LEU A 36 -14.71 -5.19 16.40
N PRO A 37 -14.83 -5.81 15.21
CA PRO A 37 -14.97 -7.27 15.09
C PRO A 37 -13.76 -8.04 15.65
N GLU A 38 -13.98 -9.26 16.15
CA GLU A 38 -12.91 -10.11 16.74
C GLU A 38 -11.71 -10.30 15.80
N TRP A 39 -11.92 -10.41 14.49
CA TRP A 39 -10.85 -10.61 13.52
C TRP A 39 -9.86 -9.44 13.45
N THR A 40 -10.24 -8.28 13.98
CA THR A 40 -9.38 -7.09 14.05
C THR A 40 -8.43 -7.08 15.23
N ARG A 41 -8.63 -7.97 16.22
CA ARG A 41 -7.76 -8.08 17.38
C ARG A 41 -6.31 -8.33 16.94
N LEU A 42 -5.38 -7.78 17.70
CA LEU A 42 -3.97 -7.84 17.35
C LEU A 42 -3.46 -9.29 17.31
N ASP A 43 -3.90 -10.13 18.26
CA ASP A 43 -3.54 -11.54 18.39
C ASP A 43 -4.20 -12.45 17.35
N HIS A 44 -5.23 -11.99 16.64
CA HIS A 44 -5.86 -12.75 15.57
C HIS A 44 -5.02 -12.70 14.30
N MET A 45 -4.34 -13.81 13.95
CA MET A 45 -3.45 -13.90 12.77
C MET A 45 -2.38 -12.80 12.75
N GLN A 46 -1.77 -12.52 13.91
CA GLN A 46 -0.70 -11.53 14.06
C GLN A 46 0.49 -11.84 13.14
N CYS A 47 1.08 -10.82 12.50
CA CYS A 47 2.32 -11.00 11.76
C CYS A 47 3.49 -11.25 12.72
N SER A 48 4.41 -12.14 12.34
CA SER A 48 5.55 -12.53 13.18
C SER A 48 6.54 -11.39 13.44
N ASN A 49 6.56 -10.36 12.59
CA ASN A 49 7.35 -9.15 12.75
C ASN A 49 6.57 -7.97 13.37
N CYS A 50 5.40 -8.21 13.98
CA CYS A 50 4.62 -7.15 14.60
C CYS A 50 5.34 -6.59 15.85
N PRO A 51 5.66 -5.28 15.90
CA PRO A 51 6.30 -4.69 17.08
C PRO A 51 5.29 -4.22 18.14
N LEU A 52 3.99 -4.30 17.84
CA LEU A 52 2.93 -3.81 18.72
C LEU A 52 2.60 -4.86 19.79
N ARG A 53 2.25 -4.38 20.98
CA ARG A 53 1.85 -5.20 22.12
C ARG A 53 0.35 -5.14 22.31
N ILE A 54 -0.25 -6.26 22.69
CA ILE A 54 -1.71 -6.39 22.87
C ILE A 54 -2.19 -5.47 23.99
N GLU A 55 -1.39 -5.30 25.05
CA GLU A 55 -1.70 -4.42 26.18
C GLU A 55 -1.87 -2.95 25.77
N ASP A 56 -1.04 -2.47 24.85
CA ASP A 56 -1.03 -1.06 24.41
C ASP A 56 -1.95 -0.84 23.20
N GLN A 57 -2.07 -1.86 22.35
CA GLN A 57 -2.79 -1.81 21.09
C GLN A 57 -3.57 -3.13 20.88
N PRO A 58 -4.77 -3.26 21.46
CA PRO A 58 -5.53 -4.51 21.44
C PRO A 58 -5.98 -4.96 20.05
N HIS A 59 -6.07 -4.03 19.09
CA HIS A 59 -6.47 -4.29 17.71
C HIS A 59 -5.37 -3.89 16.75
N CYS A 60 -5.18 -4.68 15.68
CA CYS A 60 -4.29 -4.29 14.62
C CYS A 60 -4.78 -3.00 13.95
N PRO A 61 -3.95 -1.94 13.87
CA PRO A 61 -4.37 -0.66 13.34
C PRO A 61 -4.92 -0.74 11.91
N VAL A 62 -4.30 -1.57 11.06
CA VAL A 62 -4.78 -1.78 9.69
C VAL A 62 -6.14 -2.47 9.70
N ALA A 63 -6.28 -3.57 10.45
CA ALA A 63 -7.53 -4.33 10.50
C ALA A 63 -8.70 -3.47 11.00
N ALA A 64 -8.47 -2.68 12.05
CA ALA A 64 -9.47 -1.78 12.63
C ALA A 64 -9.96 -0.70 11.65
N ASN A 65 -9.11 -0.23 10.74
CA ASN A 65 -9.44 0.83 9.81
C ASN A 65 -10.01 0.36 8.47
N ILE A 66 -9.95 -0.95 8.17
CA ILE A 66 -10.49 -1.49 6.92
C ILE A 66 -11.79 -2.27 7.12
N VAL A 67 -12.42 -2.21 8.30
CA VAL A 67 -13.63 -2.99 8.62
C VAL A 67 -14.71 -2.78 7.55
N ASP A 68 -15.02 -1.51 7.23
CA ASP A 68 -16.04 -1.17 6.23
C ASP A 68 -15.69 -1.70 4.82
N ILE A 69 -14.40 -1.67 4.46
CA ILE A 69 -13.91 -2.20 3.17
C ILE A 69 -14.06 -3.72 3.16
N ALA A 70 -13.57 -4.37 4.21
CA ALA A 70 -13.62 -5.81 4.35
C ALA A 70 -15.08 -6.29 4.27
N ASP A 71 -15.98 -5.65 5.00
CA ASP A 71 -17.40 -6.00 5.05
C ASP A 71 -18.14 -5.75 3.74
N PHE A 72 -17.83 -4.67 3.01
CA PHE A 72 -18.47 -4.41 1.73
C PHE A 72 -18.06 -5.43 0.64
N PHE A 73 -16.79 -5.83 0.62
CA PHE A 73 -16.24 -6.67 -0.45
C PHE A 73 -16.20 -8.17 -0.11
N LYS A 74 -16.44 -8.60 1.14
CA LYS A 74 -16.32 -10.02 1.57
C LYS A 74 -17.18 -11.03 0.79
N ASN A 75 -18.26 -10.57 0.16
CA ASN A 75 -19.21 -11.39 -0.59
C ASN A 75 -19.16 -11.15 -2.11
N ARG A 76 -18.11 -10.47 -2.62
CA ARG A 76 -17.93 -10.15 -4.05
C ARG A 76 -16.78 -10.96 -4.65
N HIS A 77 -16.86 -11.30 -5.93
CA HIS A 77 -15.80 -12.07 -6.59
C HIS A 77 -14.68 -11.14 -7.03
N SER A 78 -13.44 -11.59 -6.88
CA SER A 78 -12.27 -10.76 -7.18
C SER A 78 -12.18 -10.35 -8.66
N TYR A 79 -12.70 -11.20 -9.54
CA TYR A 79 -12.70 -11.02 -11.00
C TYR A 79 -13.92 -10.24 -11.51
N ASP A 80 -14.84 -9.79 -10.65
CA ASP A 80 -15.97 -8.97 -11.06
C ASP A 80 -15.47 -7.68 -11.72
N ASP A 81 -16.01 -7.34 -12.89
CA ASP A 81 -15.72 -6.07 -13.55
C ASP A 81 -16.30 -4.90 -12.74
N VAL A 82 -15.51 -3.84 -12.62
CA VAL A 82 -15.90 -2.61 -11.91
C VAL A 82 -15.33 -1.39 -12.62
N GLN A 83 -16.10 -0.30 -12.60
CA GLN A 83 -15.60 1.02 -12.96
C GLN A 83 -15.23 1.75 -11.67
N VAL A 84 -13.93 2.04 -11.49
CA VAL A 84 -13.42 2.73 -10.30
C VAL A 84 -13.02 4.14 -10.67
N THR A 85 -13.48 5.12 -9.89
CA THR A 85 -13.07 6.51 -9.96
C THR A 85 -12.40 6.91 -8.65
N VAL A 86 -11.22 7.52 -8.73
CA VAL A 86 -10.48 8.02 -7.55
C VAL A 86 -10.28 9.51 -7.71
N VAL A 87 -10.89 10.28 -6.81
CA VAL A 87 -10.76 11.73 -6.76
C VAL A 87 -9.73 12.09 -5.69
N THR A 88 -8.75 12.90 -6.07
CA THR A 88 -7.71 13.45 -5.19
C THR A 88 -7.71 14.98 -5.33
N GLU A 89 -6.93 15.69 -4.52
CA GLU A 89 -6.77 17.15 -4.67
C GLU A 89 -6.14 17.56 -6.01
N SER A 90 -5.27 16.71 -6.58
CA SER A 90 -4.50 17.06 -7.78
C SER A 90 -5.09 16.51 -9.07
N ARG A 91 -5.79 15.37 -9.01
CA ARG A 91 -6.21 14.57 -10.17
C ARG A 91 -7.44 13.73 -9.87
N THR A 92 -8.19 13.42 -10.93
CA THR A 92 -9.19 12.35 -10.94
C THR A 92 -8.71 11.22 -11.83
N TYR A 93 -8.67 10.00 -11.29
CA TYR A 93 -8.30 8.78 -12.00
C TYR A 93 -9.56 7.95 -12.25
N SER A 94 -9.63 7.28 -13.39
CA SER A 94 -10.76 6.42 -13.73
C SER A 94 -10.28 5.21 -14.53
N LYS A 95 -10.70 4.01 -14.12
CA LYS A 95 -10.32 2.76 -14.79
C LYS A 95 -11.43 1.71 -14.67
N LYS A 96 -11.79 1.10 -15.81
CA LYS A 96 -12.54 -0.15 -15.83
C LYS A 96 -11.56 -1.31 -15.63
N THR A 97 -11.75 -2.11 -14.59
CA THR A 97 -10.83 -3.20 -14.22
C THR A 97 -11.55 -4.27 -13.38
N SER A 98 -10.82 -5.29 -12.94
CA SER A 98 -11.33 -6.28 -11.99
C SER A 98 -11.41 -5.70 -10.57
N LEU A 99 -12.33 -6.22 -9.78
CA LEU A 99 -12.59 -5.73 -8.43
C LEU A 99 -11.34 -5.79 -7.53
N GLN A 100 -10.55 -6.87 -7.61
CA GLN A 100 -9.27 -6.98 -6.89
C GLN A 100 -8.28 -5.86 -7.23
N ASN A 101 -8.15 -5.49 -8.50
CA ASN A 101 -7.26 -4.42 -8.94
C ASN A 101 -7.80 -3.05 -8.47
N GLY A 102 -9.12 -2.89 -8.49
CA GLY A 102 -9.81 -1.71 -7.98
C GLY A 102 -9.63 -1.50 -6.48
N ILE A 103 -9.67 -2.59 -5.69
CA ILE A 103 -9.51 -2.55 -4.24
C ILE A 103 -8.04 -2.39 -3.83
N SER A 104 -7.10 -2.96 -4.59
CA SER A 104 -5.68 -3.01 -4.19
C SER A 104 -5.10 -1.63 -3.83
N SER A 105 -5.36 -0.60 -4.62
CA SER A 105 -4.85 0.76 -4.32
C SER A 105 -5.51 1.42 -3.10
N LEU A 106 -6.78 1.10 -2.83
CA LEU A 106 -7.50 1.54 -1.62
C LEU A 106 -6.91 0.84 -0.39
N MET A 107 -6.74 -0.49 -0.46
CA MET A 107 -6.15 -1.30 0.60
C MET A 107 -4.74 -0.80 0.93
N GLY A 108 -3.88 -0.59 -0.09
CA GLY A 108 -2.53 -0.09 0.10
C GLY A 108 -2.48 1.26 0.83
N LEU A 109 -3.40 2.18 0.48
CA LEU A 109 -3.53 3.48 1.14
C LEU A 109 -3.86 3.33 2.64
N TYR A 110 -4.82 2.47 2.99
CA TYR A 110 -5.15 2.20 4.39
C TYR A 110 -3.99 1.54 5.13
N MET A 111 -3.34 0.54 4.54
CA MET A 111 -2.26 -0.19 5.20
C MET A 111 -1.12 0.72 5.65
N VAL A 112 -0.73 1.70 4.83
CA VAL A 112 0.40 2.60 5.11
C VAL A 112 0.01 3.83 5.95
N THR A 113 -1.28 4.12 6.10
CA THR A 113 -1.76 5.32 6.85
C THR A 113 -2.41 5.00 8.20
N SER A 114 -2.73 3.72 8.45
CA SER A 114 -3.45 3.29 9.65
C SER A 114 -2.60 3.24 10.92
N GLY A 115 -1.27 3.39 10.83
CA GLY A 115 -0.37 3.37 11.99
C GLY A 115 0.30 2.01 12.28
N CYS A 116 0.35 1.09 11.32
CA CYS A 116 1.21 -0.10 11.41
C CYS A 116 2.68 0.31 11.27
N PRO A 117 3.57 0.09 12.27
CA PRO A 117 4.94 0.59 12.21
C PRO A 117 5.79 0.04 11.05
N VAL A 118 5.45 -1.15 10.55
CA VAL A 118 6.12 -1.75 9.38
C VAL A 118 5.69 -1.03 8.10
N MET A 119 4.38 -0.91 7.88
CA MET A 119 3.82 -0.29 6.66
C MET A 119 4.01 1.23 6.63
N ASP A 120 4.14 1.88 7.78
CA ASP A 120 4.26 3.34 7.92
C ASP A 120 5.47 3.92 7.18
N LYS A 121 6.52 3.11 6.98
CA LYS A 121 7.71 3.48 6.22
C LYS A 121 7.39 3.85 4.76
N LEU A 122 6.28 3.33 4.20
CA LEU A 122 5.81 3.65 2.84
C LEU A 122 4.84 4.84 2.80
N ARG A 123 4.45 5.42 3.95
CA ARG A 123 3.51 6.55 4.02
C ARG A 123 3.88 7.76 3.13
N PRO A 124 5.16 8.11 2.90
CA PRO A 124 5.48 9.22 2.00
C PRO A 124 4.94 9.04 0.57
N LEU A 125 4.75 7.79 0.09
CA LEU A 125 4.14 7.51 -1.22
C LEU A 125 2.70 8.00 -1.33
N VAL A 126 2.03 8.23 -0.20
CA VAL A 126 0.67 8.74 -0.18
C VAL A 126 0.62 10.17 -0.72
N HIS A 127 1.65 10.98 -0.48
CA HIS A 127 1.70 12.36 -0.98
C HIS A 127 1.52 12.45 -2.50
N THR A 128 2.02 11.44 -3.23
CA THR A 128 1.88 11.31 -4.69
C THR A 128 1.13 10.04 -5.07
N HIS A 129 0.13 9.63 -4.26
CA HIS A 129 -0.60 8.38 -4.43
C HIS A 129 -1.05 8.18 -5.88
N LEU A 130 -0.70 7.02 -6.46
CA LEU A 130 -0.99 6.67 -7.83
C LEU A 130 -1.90 5.43 -7.86
N PRO A 131 -3.22 5.61 -8.02
CA PRO A 131 -4.12 4.48 -8.21
C PRO A 131 -3.79 3.69 -9.48
N PHE A 132 -3.97 2.37 -9.43
CA PHE A 132 -3.76 1.46 -10.56
C PHE A 132 -2.33 1.44 -11.13
N ALA A 133 -1.35 1.84 -10.33
CA ALA A 133 0.06 1.80 -10.71
C ALA A 133 0.46 0.41 -11.21
N SER A 134 1.24 0.37 -12.28
CA SER A 134 1.94 -0.84 -12.69
C SER A 134 2.98 -1.23 -11.63
N LEU A 135 3.52 -2.44 -11.77
CA LEU A 135 4.63 -2.85 -10.93
C LEU A 135 5.84 -1.91 -11.11
N GLU A 136 6.22 -1.63 -12.35
CA GLU A 136 7.33 -0.76 -12.71
C GLU A 136 7.16 0.64 -12.09
N GLU A 137 5.96 1.23 -12.21
CA GLU A 137 5.62 2.52 -11.59
C GLU A 137 5.72 2.45 -10.07
N SER A 138 5.29 1.35 -9.47
CA SER A 138 5.37 1.14 -8.01
C SER A 138 6.82 1.05 -7.55
N MET A 139 7.64 0.26 -8.23
CA MET A 139 9.06 0.08 -7.92
C MET A 139 9.83 1.37 -8.07
N PHE A 140 9.67 2.08 -9.20
CA PHE A 140 10.29 3.37 -9.43
C PHE A 140 9.96 4.37 -8.31
N ARG A 141 8.68 4.44 -7.90
CA ARG A 141 8.22 5.33 -6.83
C ARG A 141 8.79 4.95 -5.46
N ILE A 142 8.80 3.66 -5.11
CA ILE A 142 9.32 3.18 -3.82
C ILE A 142 10.83 3.45 -3.72
N VAL A 143 11.60 3.12 -4.75
CA VAL A 143 13.06 3.30 -4.77
C VAL A 143 13.41 4.80 -4.74
N SER A 144 12.73 5.60 -5.56
CA SER A 144 12.91 7.07 -5.55
C SER A 144 12.56 7.68 -4.20
N MET A 145 11.48 7.23 -3.57
CA MET A 145 11.09 7.67 -2.23
C MET A 145 12.17 7.30 -1.20
N TYR A 146 12.67 6.06 -1.24
CA TYR A 146 13.69 5.60 -0.31
C TYR A 146 14.98 6.42 -0.47
N LEU A 147 15.50 6.55 -1.69
CA LEU A 147 16.70 7.34 -1.98
C LEU A 147 16.56 8.81 -1.54
N LEU A 148 15.38 9.41 -1.69
CA LEU A 148 15.11 10.76 -1.18
C LEU A 148 15.17 10.81 0.35
N ALA A 149 14.68 9.79 1.05
CA ALA A 149 14.84 9.68 2.50
C ALA A 149 16.31 9.58 2.91
N GLN A 150 17.11 8.78 2.18
CA GLN A 150 18.55 8.65 2.41
C GLN A 150 19.30 9.97 2.18
N TYR A 151 18.91 10.72 1.14
CA TYR A 151 19.43 12.06 0.91
C TYR A 151 19.14 13.01 2.08
N TYR A 152 17.94 12.97 2.66
CA TYR A 152 17.64 13.79 3.84
C TYR A 152 18.41 13.37 5.10
N ARG A 153 18.69 12.07 5.28
CA ARG A 153 19.58 11.56 6.34
C ARG A 153 20.99 12.11 6.17
N PHE A 154 21.55 12.01 4.97
CA PHE A 154 22.86 12.57 4.63
C PHE A 154 22.93 14.07 4.95
N ARG A 155 21.90 14.85 4.56
CA ARG A 155 21.83 16.29 4.88
C ARG A 155 21.79 16.61 6.38
N LYS A 156 21.38 15.66 7.22
CA LYS A 156 21.35 15.79 8.68
C LYS A 156 22.63 15.29 9.36
N GLY A 157 23.61 14.81 8.59
CA GLY A 157 24.86 14.26 9.10
C GLY A 157 24.79 12.78 9.48
N ASP A 158 23.69 12.09 9.17
CA ASP A 158 23.57 10.65 9.33
C ASP A 158 24.24 9.90 8.16
N ASN A 159 24.56 8.63 8.37
CA ASN A 159 25.03 7.75 7.29
C ASN A 159 23.84 7.31 6.41
N PRO A 160 23.81 7.67 5.12
CA PRO A 160 22.84 7.14 4.16
C PRO A 160 23.18 5.70 3.76
N ASP A 161 22.16 4.88 3.54
CA ASP A 161 22.30 3.56 2.90
C ASP A 161 21.98 3.71 1.40
N TRP A 162 23.04 3.89 0.61
CA TRP A 162 22.99 4.03 -0.86
C TRP A 162 22.91 2.69 -1.58
N GLU A 163 23.26 1.60 -0.89
CA GLU A 163 23.23 0.23 -1.40
C GLU A 163 21.84 -0.40 -1.23
N LEU A 164 20.88 0.35 -0.69
CA LEU A 164 19.46 -0.02 -0.56
C LEU A 164 19.20 -1.25 0.32
N HIS A 165 20.14 -1.61 1.19
CA HIS A 165 20.00 -2.75 2.10
C HIS A 165 18.74 -2.65 2.96
N GLY A 166 18.49 -1.47 3.55
CA GLY A 166 17.30 -1.26 4.38
C GLY A 166 15.99 -1.25 3.59
N LEU A 167 16.04 -1.02 2.27
CA LEU A 167 14.88 -1.14 1.39
C LEU A 167 14.60 -2.62 1.07
N SER A 168 15.63 -3.43 0.85
CA SER A 168 15.49 -4.88 0.71
C SER A 168 14.85 -5.50 1.96
N ASP A 169 15.36 -5.18 3.15
CA ASP A 169 14.78 -5.62 4.43
C ASP A 169 13.32 -5.19 4.57
N LEU A 170 12.99 -3.98 4.13
CA LEU A 170 11.62 -3.46 4.16
C LEU A 170 10.68 -4.30 3.27
N PHE A 171 11.13 -4.77 2.10
CA PHE A 171 10.31 -5.64 1.26
C PHE A 171 10.02 -6.99 1.93
N GLU A 172 10.98 -7.57 2.63
CA GLU A 172 10.77 -8.81 3.40
C GLU A 172 9.76 -8.62 4.55
N ASP A 173 9.91 -7.50 5.25
CA ASP A 173 9.03 -7.08 6.33
C ASP A 173 7.58 -6.92 5.84
N ILE A 174 7.38 -6.24 4.71
CA ILE A 174 6.07 -6.03 4.09
C ILE A 174 5.49 -7.36 3.61
N SER A 175 6.28 -8.21 2.97
CA SER A 175 5.85 -9.53 2.49
C SER A 175 5.36 -10.40 3.68
N THR A 176 6.02 -10.30 4.84
CA THR A 176 5.57 -10.95 6.08
C THR A 176 4.25 -10.41 6.59
N VAL A 177 4.07 -9.08 6.61
CA VAL A 177 2.80 -8.44 7.00
C VAL A 177 1.67 -8.84 6.05
N ASN A 178 1.89 -8.74 4.73
CA ASN A 178 0.90 -9.05 3.71
C ASN A 178 0.44 -10.51 3.79
N ARG A 179 1.35 -11.48 3.96
CA ARG A 179 0.98 -12.90 4.15
C ARG A 179 0.12 -13.13 5.39
N ALA A 180 0.52 -12.58 6.54
CA ALA A 180 -0.26 -12.72 7.77
C ALA A 180 -1.63 -12.05 7.65
N PHE A 181 -1.69 -10.89 7.00
CA PHE A 181 -2.93 -10.15 6.80
C PHE A 181 -3.84 -10.83 5.77
N ALA A 182 -3.29 -11.56 4.79
CA ALA A 182 -4.05 -12.42 3.88
C ALA A 182 -4.75 -13.55 4.65
N ASN A 183 -4.02 -14.21 5.55
CA ASN A 183 -4.58 -15.23 6.45
C ASN A 183 -5.65 -14.66 7.38
N ARG A 184 -5.45 -13.43 7.86
CA ARG A 184 -6.47 -12.69 8.63
C ARG A 184 -7.76 -12.52 7.82
N LEU A 185 -7.68 -12.01 6.59
CA LEU A 185 -8.86 -11.80 5.75
C LEU A 185 -9.52 -13.12 5.35
N LEU A 186 -8.74 -14.17 5.07
CA LEU A 186 -9.24 -15.52 4.81
C LEU A 186 -10.17 -16.06 5.91
N SER A 187 -9.93 -15.67 7.17
CA SER A 187 -10.74 -16.12 8.30
C SER A 187 -12.17 -15.57 8.34
N ILE A 188 -12.48 -14.54 7.53
CA ILE A 188 -13.78 -13.84 7.57
C ILE A 188 -14.52 -13.79 6.23
N VAL A 189 -13.87 -14.18 5.14
CA VAL A 189 -14.45 -14.04 3.80
C VAL A 189 -15.14 -15.31 3.32
N SER A 190 -16.24 -15.12 2.59
CA SER A 190 -16.89 -16.19 1.82
C SER A 190 -16.42 -16.20 0.35
N LYS A 191 -15.87 -15.06 -0.12
CA LYS A 191 -15.31 -14.86 -1.47
C LYS A 191 -13.96 -14.14 -1.44
N ASP A 192 -13.30 -14.02 -2.59
CA ASP A 192 -11.85 -13.79 -2.68
C ASP A 192 -11.41 -12.36 -3.04
N ALA A 193 -12.33 -11.39 -3.19
CA ALA A 193 -11.98 -10.03 -3.63
C ALA A 193 -10.95 -9.32 -2.72
N ASN A 194 -11.20 -9.29 -1.40
CA ASN A 194 -10.28 -8.66 -0.44
C ASN A 194 -8.92 -9.38 -0.39
N LEU A 195 -8.94 -10.71 -0.50
CA LEU A 195 -7.73 -11.53 -0.48
C LEU A 195 -6.86 -11.26 -1.70
N ASN A 196 -7.44 -11.33 -2.91
CA ASN A 196 -6.70 -11.15 -4.14
C ASN A 196 -6.20 -9.70 -4.31
N ALA A 197 -6.92 -8.72 -3.76
CA ALA A 197 -6.44 -7.34 -3.69
C ALA A 197 -5.12 -7.21 -2.89
N LEU A 198 -5.00 -7.98 -1.80
CA LEU A 198 -3.79 -8.03 -0.99
C LEU A 198 -2.68 -8.86 -1.64
N ILE A 199 -3.02 -9.93 -2.37
CA ILE A 199 -2.06 -10.69 -3.16
C ILE A 199 -1.38 -9.79 -4.19
N ILE A 200 -2.11 -8.89 -4.84
CA ILE A 200 -1.52 -7.88 -5.75
C ILE A 200 -0.49 -6.99 -5.02
N LEU A 201 -0.80 -6.55 -3.79
CA LEU A 201 0.15 -5.79 -2.99
C LEU A 201 1.37 -6.63 -2.59
N ASN A 202 1.17 -7.93 -2.31
CA ASN A 202 2.25 -8.85 -2.03
C ASN A 202 3.16 -9.09 -3.24
N CYS A 203 2.61 -9.13 -4.46
CA CYS A 203 3.39 -9.24 -5.69
C CYS A 203 4.38 -8.08 -5.85
N VAL A 204 4.01 -6.86 -5.44
CA VAL A 204 4.94 -5.71 -5.44
C VAL A 204 6.09 -5.95 -4.45
N ALA A 205 5.79 -6.48 -3.27
CA ALA A 205 6.82 -6.75 -2.26
C ALA A 205 7.78 -7.88 -2.69
N ASP A 206 7.23 -8.98 -3.22
CA ASP A 206 8.00 -10.12 -3.67
C ASP A 206 8.87 -9.79 -4.89
N MET A 207 8.34 -9.03 -5.86
CA MET A 207 9.15 -8.61 -7.01
C MET A 207 10.17 -7.53 -6.67
N GLY A 208 9.86 -6.65 -5.71
CA GLY A 208 10.85 -5.74 -5.16
C GLY A 208 12.03 -6.51 -4.61
N LYS A 209 11.78 -7.51 -3.75
CA LYS A 209 12.82 -8.40 -3.23
C LYS A 209 13.63 -9.07 -4.34
N MET A 210 12.95 -9.69 -5.33
CA MET A 210 13.64 -10.36 -6.43
C MET A 210 14.57 -9.42 -7.20
N ALA A 211 14.11 -8.20 -7.51
CA ALA A 211 14.91 -7.21 -8.23
C ALA A 211 16.20 -6.81 -7.48
N PHE A 212 16.19 -6.81 -6.14
CA PHE A 212 17.40 -6.61 -5.33
C PHE A 212 18.33 -7.83 -5.32
N GLU A 213 17.78 -9.04 -5.42
CA GLU A 213 18.57 -10.28 -5.46
C GLU A 213 19.20 -10.54 -6.85
N SER A 214 18.59 -10.03 -7.93
CA SER A 214 18.98 -10.31 -9.32
C SER A 214 19.72 -9.18 -10.05
N GLU A 215 19.97 -8.04 -9.41
CA GLU A 215 20.49 -6.81 -10.07
C GLU A 215 19.57 -6.25 -11.19
N ASP A 216 18.32 -6.70 -11.30
CA ASP A 216 17.34 -6.24 -12.32
C ASP A 216 16.89 -4.77 -12.15
N MET A 217 17.43 -4.07 -11.15
CA MET A 217 17.20 -2.64 -10.95
C MET A 217 17.82 -1.76 -12.06
N ASP A 218 18.73 -2.32 -12.87
CA ASP A 218 19.38 -1.64 -13.99
C ASP A 218 18.47 -1.50 -15.22
N GLU A 219 17.31 -2.17 -15.26
CA GLU A 219 16.36 -2.06 -16.38
C GLU A 219 15.89 -0.61 -16.63
N LEU A 220 15.92 0.25 -15.62
CA LEU A 220 15.54 1.66 -15.75
C LEU A 220 16.74 2.60 -15.98
N GLU A 221 17.97 2.08 -15.93
CA GLU A 221 19.20 2.89 -16.08
C GLU A 221 19.21 3.67 -17.40
N TYR A 222 18.73 3.07 -18.49
CA TYR A 222 18.71 3.70 -19.81
C TYR A 222 17.94 5.03 -19.84
N LEU A 223 16.93 5.20 -18.98
CA LEU A 223 16.13 6.42 -18.87
C LEU A 223 16.96 7.61 -18.35
N PHE A 224 18.05 7.35 -17.63
CA PHE A 224 18.92 8.36 -17.03
C PHE A 224 20.16 8.68 -17.86
N SER A 225 20.26 8.15 -19.08
CA SER A 225 21.42 8.35 -19.96
C SER A 225 21.84 9.81 -20.15
N ALA A 226 20.89 10.76 -20.18
CA ALA A 226 21.19 12.19 -20.28
C ALA A 226 21.87 12.78 -19.02
N HIS A 227 21.62 12.19 -17.84
CA HIS A 227 22.30 12.56 -16.60
C HIS A 227 23.67 11.89 -16.48
N MET A 228 23.83 10.69 -17.05
CA MET A 228 25.05 9.88 -16.94
C MET A 228 26.08 10.15 -18.05
N ASN A 229 25.64 10.61 -19.22
CA ASN A 229 26.50 10.97 -20.34
C ASN A 229 26.44 12.49 -20.62
N PRO A 230 27.30 13.30 -19.98
CA PRO A 230 27.28 14.77 -20.11
C PRO A 230 27.69 15.31 -21.49
N LYS A 231 27.87 14.45 -22.51
CA LYS A 231 28.20 14.84 -23.90
C LYS A 231 27.01 14.66 -24.84
N ILE A 232 25.93 15.41 -24.59
CA ILE A 232 25.01 15.77 -25.68
C ILE A 232 25.41 17.19 -26.11
N THR A 233 26.45 17.23 -26.95
CA THR A 233 26.75 18.43 -27.74
C THR A 233 25.64 18.52 -28.79
N VAL A 234 24.74 19.49 -28.64
CA VAL A 234 23.89 19.96 -29.75
C VAL A 234 24.77 20.76 -30.70
#